data_AF-A0A1J5GNW8-F1
#
_entry.id   AF-A0A1J5GNW8-F1
#
_cell.length_a   1.000
_cell.length_b   1.000
_cell.length_c   1.000
_cell.angle_alpha   90.00
_cell.angle_beta   90.00
_cell.angle_gamma   90.00
#
_symmetry.space_group_name_H-M   'P 1'
#
loop_
_entity.id
_entity.type
_entity.pdbx_description
1 polymer ?
#
loop_
_entity_poly.entity_id
_entity_poly.type
_entity_poly.pdbx_seq_one_letter_code
_entity_poly.pdbx_strand_id
1 'polypeptide(L)'
;MTSGSNRSSLSAPVMFNLILSFLLVLIVIFTIPFIIYGSLASFLDLKTPAELSPIAFLLNVLISKIGTAATFVLIFNFTNNSLNGHWLLYAIIWLPLFIFGEISQTIEQNYSWKEAVVGIISEIIYLPISAYIVDLLIKT
;
A
#
# COMPACT_ATOMS: atom_id res chain seq x y z
N MET A 1 16.91 -14.09 42.37
CA MET A 1 16.35 -14.37 41.02
C MET A 1 15.09 -13.54 40.84
N THR A 2 15.22 -12.28 40.44
CA THR A 2 14.08 -11.43 40.06
C THR A 2 14.09 -11.33 38.55
N SER A 3 13.27 -12.19 37.93
CA SER A 3 12.92 -12.14 36.51
C SER A 3 12.17 -10.84 36.23
N GLY A 4 12.93 -9.78 35.96
CA GLY A 4 12.42 -8.52 35.48
C GLY A 4 11.85 -8.72 34.07
N SER A 5 10.53 -8.84 34.02
CA SER A 5 9.73 -8.76 32.80
C SER A 5 9.93 -7.37 32.15
N ASN A 6 11.00 -7.22 31.38
CA ASN A 6 11.17 -6.12 30.43
C ASN A 6 10.18 -6.34 29.28
N ARG A 7 8.90 -6.04 29.52
CA ARG A 7 7.99 -5.74 28.41
C ARG A 7 8.46 -4.41 27.84
N SER A 8 9.24 -4.48 26.77
CA SER A 8 9.63 -3.31 25.98
C SER A 8 8.37 -2.68 25.39
N SER A 9 7.71 -1.82 26.15
CA SER A 9 6.71 -0.92 25.59
C SER A 9 7.42 -0.04 24.57
N LEU A 10 6.94 -0.02 23.33
CA LEU A 10 7.37 0.97 22.35
C LEU A 10 7.25 2.35 22.97
N SER A 11 8.27 3.19 22.82
CA SER A 11 8.20 4.56 23.32
C SER A 11 7.07 5.30 22.60
N ALA A 12 6.42 6.24 23.29
CA ALA A 12 5.31 7.00 22.71
C ALA A 12 5.66 7.65 21.34
N PRO A 13 6.88 8.16 21.10
CA PRO A 13 7.28 8.64 19.77
C PRO A 13 7.28 7.56 18.68
N VAL A 14 7.74 6.34 18.99
CA VAL A 14 7.78 5.23 18.03
C VAL A 14 6.36 4.77 17.67
N MET A 15 5.49 4.65 18.67
CA MET A 15 4.08 4.31 18.45
C MET A 15 3.38 5.35 17.58
N PHE A 16 3.62 6.64 17.85
CA PHE A 16 3.06 7.73 17.07
C PHE A 16 3.51 7.67 15.61
N ASN A 17 4.81 7.48 15.36
CA ASN A 17 5.35 7.41 14.00
C ASN A 17 4.82 6.18 13.23
N LEU A 18 4.59 5.05 13.90
CA LEU A 18 3.97 3.87 13.29
C LEU A 18 2.52 4.14 12.87
N ILE A 19 1.72 4.74 13.75
CA ILE A 19 0.33 5.09 13.44
C ILE A 19 0.28 6.12 12.30
N LEU A 20 1.13 7.13 12.35
CA LEU A 20 1.20 8.16 11.30
C LEU A 20 1.64 7.55 9.96
N SER A 21 2.64 6.67 9.96
CA SER A 21 3.08 5.95 8.77
C SER A 21 1.93 5.13 8.17
N PHE A 22 1.20 4.39 9.01
CA PHE A 22 0.02 3.63 8.58
C PHE A 22 -1.03 4.52 7.92
N LEU A 23 -1.41 5.63 8.55
CA LEU A 23 -2.42 6.54 8.02
C LEU A 23 -1.99 7.17 6.69
N LEU A 24 -0.74 7.63 6.60
CA LEU A 24 -0.21 8.24 5.37
C LEU A 24 -0.09 7.23 4.23
N VAL A 25 0.41 6.03 4.50
CA VAL A 25 0.46 4.95 3.51
C VAL A 25 -0.95 4.61 3.04
N LEU A 26 -1.92 4.46 3.96
CA LEU A 26 -3.31 4.18 3.61
C LEU A 26 -3.89 5.26 2.68
N ILE A 27 -3.66 6.54 2.98
CA ILE A 27 -4.10 7.65 2.12
C ILE A 27 -3.47 7.55 0.73
N VAL A 28 -2.17 7.28 0.65
CA VAL A 28 -1.42 7.19 -0.61
C VAL A 28 -1.92 6.03 -1.48
N ILE A 29 -2.00 4.82 -0.93
CA ILE A 29 -2.40 3.62 -1.68
C ILE A 29 -3.90 3.61 -2.02
N PHE A 30 -4.71 4.38 -1.30
CA PHE A 30 -6.12 4.56 -1.63
C PHE A 30 -6.29 5.63 -2.71
N THR A 31 -5.65 6.79 -2.56
CA THR A 31 -5.93 7.98 -3.40
C THR A 31 -5.25 7.93 -4.77
N ILE A 32 -4.00 7.45 -4.86
CA ILE A 32 -3.25 7.45 -6.11
C ILE A 32 -3.95 6.64 -7.21
N PRO A 33 -4.45 5.40 -6.96
CA PRO A 33 -5.21 4.67 -7.97
C PRO A 33 -6.42 5.45 -8.51
N PHE A 34 -7.15 6.18 -7.66
CA PHE A 34 -8.28 7.01 -8.12
C PHE A 34 -7.83 8.16 -9.01
N ILE A 35 -6.71 8.82 -8.68
CA ILE A 35 -6.16 9.91 -9.49
C ILE A 35 -5.73 9.38 -10.86
N ILE A 36 -4.96 8.29 -10.88
CA ILE A 36 -4.43 7.69 -12.11
C ILE A 36 -5.58 7.16 -12.97
N TYR A 37 -6.48 6.34 -12.39
CA TYR A 37 -7.65 5.83 -13.10
C TYR A 37 -8.53 6.96 -13.61
N GLY A 38 -8.88 7.94 -12.77
CA GLY A 38 -9.72 9.07 -13.17
C GLY A 38 -9.11 9.93 -14.28
N SER A 39 -7.79 10.13 -14.25
CA SER A 39 -7.07 10.88 -15.28
C SER A 39 -6.99 10.15 -16.63
N LEU A 40 -7.00 8.82 -16.62
CA LEU A 40 -6.87 7.99 -17.83
C LEU A 40 -8.20 7.41 -18.32
N ALA A 41 -9.26 7.44 -17.51
CA ALA A 41 -10.55 6.83 -17.82
C ALA A 41 -11.16 7.40 -19.11
N SER A 42 -11.10 8.73 -19.29
CA SER A 42 -11.61 9.41 -20.49
C SER A 42 -10.79 9.12 -21.74
N PHE A 43 -9.49 8.85 -21.61
CA PHE A 43 -8.59 8.59 -22.75
C PHE A 43 -8.60 7.12 -23.18
N LEU A 44 -8.82 6.20 -22.25
CA LEU A 44 -8.70 4.75 -22.49
C LEU A 44 -10.05 4.02 -22.60
N ASP A 45 -11.15 4.75 -22.45
CA ASP A 45 -12.53 4.24 -22.43
C ASP A 45 -12.70 3.14 -21.36
N LEU A 46 -12.20 3.45 -20.14
CA LEU A 46 -12.25 2.53 -19.01
C LEU A 46 -13.68 2.47 -18.45
N LYS A 47 -14.12 1.27 -18.07
CA LYS A 47 -15.47 1.05 -17.58
C LYS A 47 -15.49 1.15 -16.06
N THR A 48 -16.41 1.93 -15.53
CA THR A 48 -16.73 1.85 -14.11
C THR A 48 -17.23 0.44 -13.78
N PRO A 49 -16.76 -0.18 -12.68
CA PRO A 49 -17.23 -1.49 -12.25
C PRO A 49 -18.75 -1.49 -12.11
N ALA A 50 -19.44 -2.37 -12.84
CA ALA A 50 -20.89 -2.34 -12.99
C ALA A 50 -21.67 -3.04 -11.86
N GLU A 51 -20.98 -3.81 -11.00
CA GLU A 51 -21.62 -4.81 -10.16
C GLU A 51 -21.92 -4.37 -8.73
N LEU A 52 -21.42 -3.20 -8.29
CA LEU A 52 -21.64 -2.67 -6.94
C LEU A 52 -22.03 -1.20 -6.96
N SER A 53 -22.76 -0.76 -5.93
CA SER A 53 -22.92 0.67 -5.68
C SER A 53 -21.54 1.31 -5.47
N PRO A 54 -21.29 2.54 -5.95
CA PRO A 54 -19.97 3.17 -5.84
C PRO A 54 -19.43 3.19 -4.40
N ILE A 55 -20.31 3.42 -3.42
CA ILE A 55 -19.94 3.45 -2.00
C ILE A 55 -19.50 2.05 -1.52
N ALA A 56 -20.23 0.99 -1.88
CA ALA A 56 -19.89 -0.37 -1.48
C ALA A 56 -18.55 -0.81 -2.08
N PHE A 57 -18.29 -0.46 -3.34
CA PHE A 57 -16.99 -0.69 -3.98
C PHE A 57 -15.86 0.03 -3.23
N LEU A 58 -16.02 1.32 -2.94
CA LEU A 58 -15.01 2.11 -2.21
C LEU A 58 -14.72 1.56 -0.82
N LEU A 59 -15.75 1.10 -0.09
CA LEU A 59 -15.58 0.50 1.23
C LEU A 59 -14.83 -0.83 1.17
N ASN A 60 -15.14 -1.69 0.20
CA ASN A 60 -14.41 -2.94 -0.01
C ASN A 60 -12.93 -2.69 -0.31
N VAL A 61 -12.65 -1.71 -1.18
CA VAL A 61 -11.28 -1.27 -1.49
C VAL A 61 -10.60 -0.75 -0.23
N LEU A 62 -11.27 0.12 0.55
CA LEU A 62 -10.70 0.68 1.78
C LEU A 62 -10.31 -0.41 2.78
N ILE A 63 -11.19 -1.40 3.01
CA ILE A 63 -10.91 -2.52 3.94
C ILE A 63 -9.69 -3.31 3.48
N SER A 64 -9.60 -3.63 2.19
CA SER A 64 -8.43 -4.30 1.62
C SER A 64 -7.15 -3.48 1.82
N LYS A 65 -7.21 -2.16 1.54
CA LYS A 65 -6.07 -1.26 1.68
C LYS A 65 -5.63 -1.07 3.14
N ILE A 66 -6.53 -1.16 4.11
CA ILE A 66 -6.16 -1.15 5.55
C ILE A 66 -5.22 -2.33 5.85
N GLY A 67 -5.57 -3.54 5.42
CA GLY A 67 -4.75 -4.73 5.62
C GLY A 67 -3.38 -4.61 4.94
N THR A 68 -3.36 -4.11 3.71
CA THR A 68 -2.13 -3.82 2.96
C THR A 68 -1.24 -2.80 3.67
N ALA A 69 -1.79 -1.64 4.05
CA ALA A 69 -1.03 -0.57 4.71
C ALA A 69 -0.43 -1.04 6.04
N ALA A 70 -1.21 -1.76 6.85
CA ALA A 70 -0.74 -2.31 8.11
C ALA A 70 0.42 -3.29 7.89
N THR A 71 0.27 -4.23 6.96
CA THR A 71 1.30 -5.23 6.64
C THR A 71 2.57 -4.58 6.10
N PHE A 72 2.42 -3.61 5.19
CA PHE A 72 3.53 -2.87 4.61
C PHE A 72 4.33 -2.10 5.67
N VAL A 73 3.66 -1.33 6.53
CA VAL A 73 4.34 -0.57 7.58
C VAL A 73 5.01 -1.48 8.61
N LEU A 74 4.33 -2.55 9.04
CA LEU A 74 4.89 -3.47 10.05
C LEU A 74 6.10 -4.22 9.52
N ILE A 75 6.03 -4.76 8.29
CA ILE A 75 7.18 -5.45 7.70
C ILE A 75 8.35 -4.49 7.52
N PHE A 76 8.11 -3.25 7.04
CA PHE A 76 9.17 -2.24 6.94
C PHE A 76 9.82 -2.01 8.31
N ASN A 77 9.01 -1.78 9.35
CA ASN A 77 9.51 -1.55 10.72
C ASN A 77 10.37 -2.72 11.24
N PHE A 78 9.98 -3.97 10.99
CA PHE A 78 10.78 -5.14 11.42
C PHE A 78 12.04 -5.35 10.59
N THR A 79 12.06 -4.91 9.34
CA THR A 79 13.16 -5.14 8.40
C THR A 79 14.08 -3.94 8.24
N ASN A 80 13.75 -2.77 8.80
CA ASN A 80 14.48 -1.53 8.60
C ASN A 80 15.97 -1.64 8.95
N ASN A 81 16.30 -2.30 10.07
CA ASN A 81 17.69 -2.55 10.48
C ASN A 81 18.47 -3.40 9.46
N SER A 82 17.81 -4.36 8.82
CA SER A 82 18.43 -5.20 7.78
C SER A 82 18.52 -4.49 6.44
N LEU A 83 17.54 -3.64 6.15
CA LEU A 83 17.48 -2.85 4.92
C LEU A 83 18.41 -1.64 4.97
N ASN A 84 18.93 -1.22 6.13
CA ASN A 84 19.85 -0.09 6.26
C ASN A 84 19.34 1.19 5.54
N GLY A 85 18.04 1.47 5.61
CA GLY A 85 17.41 2.62 4.94
C GLY A 85 17.26 2.48 3.41
N HIS A 86 17.47 1.30 2.82
CA HIS A 86 17.20 1.04 1.39
C HIS A 86 15.69 0.85 1.13
N TRP A 87 14.90 1.90 1.39
CA TRP A 87 13.44 1.88 1.24
C TRP A 87 12.98 1.59 -0.18
N LEU A 88 13.75 1.98 -1.21
CA LEU A 88 13.39 1.72 -2.59
C LEU A 88 13.46 0.22 -2.92
N LEU A 89 14.45 -0.49 -2.36
CA LEU A 89 14.55 -1.94 -2.49
C LEU A 89 13.32 -2.61 -1.87
N TYR A 90 12.86 -2.13 -0.72
CA TYR A 90 11.63 -2.60 -0.10
C TYR A 90 10.42 -2.43 -1.01
N ALA A 91 10.23 -1.25 -1.62
CA ALA A 91 9.15 -1.02 -2.58
C ALA A 91 9.23 -1.97 -3.80
N ILE A 92 10.44 -2.19 -4.33
CA ILE A 92 10.67 -3.08 -5.47
C ILE A 92 10.31 -4.54 -5.13
N ILE A 93 10.55 -5.00 -3.90
CA ILE A 93 10.20 -6.36 -3.48
C ILE A 93 8.68 -6.59 -3.48
N TRP A 94 7.90 -5.57 -3.12
CA TRP A 94 6.45 -5.64 -3.16
C TRP A 94 5.89 -5.63 -4.58
N LEU A 95 6.56 -4.94 -5.50
CA LEU A 95 6.04 -4.68 -6.84
C LEU A 95 5.60 -5.94 -7.60
N PRO A 96 6.36 -7.06 -7.64
CA PRO A 96 5.90 -8.30 -8.28
C PRO A 96 4.57 -8.83 -7.71
N LEU A 97 4.39 -8.81 -6.38
CA LEU A 97 3.17 -9.33 -5.73
C LEU A 97 1.92 -8.58 -6.20
N PHE A 98 2.07 -7.27 -6.34
CA PHE A 98 1.05 -6.34 -6.76
C PHE A 98 0.75 -6.46 -8.26
N ILE A 99 1.80 -6.51 -9.10
CA ILE A 99 1.66 -6.78 -10.54
C ILE A 99 0.94 -8.11 -10.81
N PHE A 100 1.27 -9.18 -10.06
CA PHE A 100 0.57 -10.45 -10.20
C PHE A 100 -0.90 -10.37 -9.78
N GLY A 101 -1.23 -9.54 -8.78
CA GLY A 101 -2.61 -9.26 -8.40
C GLY A 101 -3.40 -8.57 -9.52
N GLU A 102 -2.80 -7.60 -10.21
CA GLU A 102 -3.44 -6.93 -11.34
C GLU A 102 -3.66 -7.88 -12.54
N ILE A 103 -2.68 -8.75 -12.79
CA ILE A 103 -2.78 -9.78 -13.84
C ILE A 103 -3.84 -10.82 -13.49
N SER A 104 -3.92 -11.27 -12.23
CA SER A 104 -4.87 -12.33 -11.84
C SER A 104 -6.32 -11.88 -12.03
N GLN A 105 -6.63 -10.64 -11.68
CA GLN A 105 -7.95 -10.06 -11.89
C GLN A 105 -8.32 -9.94 -13.38
N THR A 106 -7.33 -9.76 -14.25
CA THR A 106 -7.54 -9.78 -15.70
C THR A 106 -7.87 -11.19 -16.19
N ILE A 107 -7.17 -12.21 -15.66
CA ILE A 107 -7.41 -13.62 -16.00
C ILE A 107 -8.79 -14.06 -15.51
N GLU A 108 -9.21 -13.58 -14.34
CA GLU A 108 -10.54 -13.81 -13.77
C GLU A 108 -11.66 -13.05 -14.50
N GLN A 109 -11.32 -12.22 -15.49
CA GLN A 109 -12.25 -11.37 -16.25
C GLN A 109 -12.98 -10.32 -15.42
N ASN A 110 -12.44 -9.97 -14.24
CA ASN A 110 -13.00 -8.92 -13.38
C ASN A 110 -12.74 -7.52 -13.96
N TYR A 111 -11.67 -7.35 -14.75
CA TYR A 111 -11.42 -6.15 -15.55
C TYR A 111 -10.50 -6.44 -16.76
N SER A 112 -10.42 -5.49 -17.69
CA SER A 112 -9.67 -5.58 -18.93
C SER A 112 -8.16 -5.39 -18.74
N TRP A 113 -7.37 -5.83 -19.73
CA TRP A 113 -5.92 -5.58 -19.77
C TRP A 113 -5.53 -4.10 -19.65
N LYS A 114 -6.38 -3.19 -20.15
CA LYS A 114 -6.15 -1.74 -20.02
C LYS A 114 -6.22 -1.31 -18.55
N GLU A 115 -7.19 -1.83 -17.82
CA GLU A 115 -7.40 -1.52 -16.40
C GLU A 115 -6.25 -2.08 -15.56
N ALA A 116 -5.78 -3.28 -15.88
CA ALA A 116 -4.61 -3.87 -15.23
C ALA A 116 -3.33 -3.05 -15.44
N VAL A 117 -3.10 -2.55 -16.66
CA VAL A 117 -1.95 -1.66 -16.94
C VAL A 117 -2.05 -0.37 -16.12
N VAL A 118 -3.25 0.21 -16.02
CA VAL A 118 -3.50 1.40 -15.19
C VAL A 118 -3.27 1.11 -13.69
N GLY A 119 -3.68 -0.08 -13.24
CA GLY A 119 -3.39 -0.61 -11.91
C GLY A 119 -1.88 -0.69 -11.66
N ILE A 120 -1.15 -1.40 -12.51
CA ILE A 120 0.31 -1.55 -12.43
C ILE A 120 1.03 -0.19 -12.41
N ILE A 121 0.61 0.76 -13.25
CA ILE A 121 1.17 2.12 -13.25
C ILE A 121 0.95 2.79 -11.89
N SER A 122 -0.25 2.64 -11.32
CA SER A 122 -0.56 3.18 -10.00
C SER A 122 0.37 2.60 -8.93
N GLU A 123 0.63 1.28 -8.97
CA GLU A 123 1.51 0.56 -8.05
C GLU A 123 2.97 1.03 -8.12
N ILE A 124 3.48 1.20 -9.34
CA ILE A 124 4.82 1.74 -9.59
C ILE A 124 4.99 3.14 -8.97
N ILE A 125 3.91 3.92 -8.90
CA ILE A 125 3.93 5.26 -8.32
C ILE A 125 3.78 5.20 -6.79
N TYR A 126 2.75 4.52 -6.28
CA TYR A 126 2.41 4.61 -4.86
C TYR A 126 3.34 3.79 -3.96
N LEU A 127 3.92 2.68 -4.44
CA LEU A 127 4.79 1.83 -3.61
C LEU A 127 6.09 2.55 -3.20
N PRO A 128 6.84 3.20 -4.11
CA PRO A 128 8.01 4.00 -3.72
C PRO A 128 7.66 5.15 -2.78
N ILE A 129 6.58 5.88 -3.06
CA ILE A 129 6.12 6.98 -2.21
C ILE A 129 5.79 6.48 -0.80
N SER A 130 5.08 5.36 -0.71
CA SER A 130 4.71 4.74 0.56
C SER A 130 5.95 4.30 1.34
N ALA A 131 6.89 3.59 0.71
CA ALA A 131 8.13 3.16 1.37
C ALA A 131 8.97 4.36 1.86
N TYR A 132 9.05 5.43 1.06
CA TYR A 132 9.77 6.64 1.43
C TYR A 132 9.13 7.33 2.65
N ILE A 133 7.80 7.43 2.70
CA ILE A 133 7.09 7.98 3.87
C ILE A 133 7.42 7.19 5.14
N VAL A 134 7.43 5.86 5.05
CA VAL A 134 7.73 5.00 6.20
C VAL A 134 9.19 5.17 6.64
N ASP A 135 10.14 5.21 5.70
CA ASP A 135 11.56 5.47 5.99
C ASP A 135 11.77 6.78 6.74
N LEU A 136 11.09 7.86 6.32
CA LEU A 136 11.20 9.16 6.96
C LEU A 136 10.73 9.17 8.41
N LEU A 137 9.70 8.39 8.74
CA LEU A 137 9.07 8.39 10.06
C LEU A 137 9.65 7.35 11.00
N ILE A 138 10.10 6.21 10.48
CA ILE A 138 10.61 5.08 11.26
C ILE A 138 12.14 5.08 11.35
N LYS A 139 12.83 5.96 10.61
CA LYS A 139 14.30 6.07 10.64
C LYS A 139 14.85 6.04 12.05
N THR A 140 15.50 4.94 12.37
CA THR A 140 16.23 4.66 13.61
C THR A 140 17.64 5.20 13.55
#